data_AF-A0A8J6BXH7-F1
#
_entry.id   AF-A0A8J6BXH7-F1
#
_cell.length_a   1.000
_cell.length_b   1.000
_cell.length_c   1.000
_cell.angle_alpha   90.00
_cell.angle_beta   90.00
_cell.angle_gamma   90.00
#
_symmetry.space_group_name_H-M   'P 1'
#
loop_
_entity.id
_entity.type
_entity.pdbx_description
1 polymer ?
#
loop_
_entity_poly.entity_id
_entity_poly.type
_entity_poly.pdbx_seq_one_letter_code
_entity_poly.pdbx_strand_id
1 'polypeptide(L)'
;MEGKGEHPNTYRVRDLVTRCVSTVHADRLVRFETDLSDTELERIAAFEQGEQPVKEIVGHKKKKNGSLELLIRWEGLTPDEDSYVPYNRYYDQLAALDDYLVAHPEHEAAFAAAKKKFRSSGRR
;
A
#
# COMPACT_ATOMS: atom_id res chain seq x y z
N MET A 1 24.49 26.76 -13.27
CA MET A 1 23.61 25.74 -12.70
C MET A 1 22.97 26.35 -11.47
N GLU A 2 21.79 26.94 -11.62
CA GLU A 2 21.09 27.61 -10.53
C GLU A 2 20.49 26.56 -9.59
N GLY A 3 21.00 26.50 -8.36
CA GLY A 3 20.38 25.73 -7.29
C GLY A 3 19.04 26.37 -6.95
N LYS A 4 17.94 25.67 -7.22
CA LYS A 4 16.61 26.10 -6.76
C LYS A 4 16.63 26.20 -5.25
N GLY A 5 16.58 27.43 -4.74
CA GLY A 5 16.53 27.74 -3.33
C GLY A 5 15.36 27.02 -2.66
N GLU A 6 15.67 26.31 -1.59
CA GLU A 6 14.70 25.79 -0.64
C GLU A 6 13.88 26.98 -0.14
N HIS A 7 12.57 27.01 -0.44
CA HIS A 7 11.73 28.10 0.03
C HIS A 7 11.75 28.07 1.56
N PRO A 8 12.07 29.20 2.23
CA PRO A 8 12.01 29.26 3.68
C PRO A 8 10.60 28.86 4.08
N ASN A 9 10.47 27.97 5.07
CA ASN A 9 9.18 27.47 5.58
C ASN A 9 8.49 26.36 4.76
N THR A 10 9.26 25.54 4.01
CA THR A 10 8.76 24.29 3.42
C THR A 10 9.32 23.06 4.13
N TYR A 11 8.47 22.05 4.32
CA TYR A 11 8.78 20.80 5.03
C TYR A 11 8.51 19.59 4.14
N ARG A 12 9.35 18.57 4.28
CA ARG A 12 9.12 17.26 3.67
C ARG A 12 8.30 16.41 4.64
N VAL A 13 7.07 16.09 4.25
CA VAL A 13 6.18 15.21 5.00
C VAL A 13 6.16 13.84 4.36
N ARG A 14 6.15 12.80 5.19
CA ARG A 14 5.98 11.42 4.75
C ARG A 14 4.57 10.99 5.12
N ASP A 15 3.82 10.57 4.13
CA ASP A 15 2.52 9.95 4.36
C ASP A 15 2.72 8.62 5.12
N LEU A 16 1.97 8.43 6.20
CA LEU A 16 2.13 7.28 7.09
C LEU A 16 1.69 5.96 6.43
N VAL A 17 0.76 6.02 5.47
CA VAL A 17 0.13 4.86 4.84
C VAL A 17 0.87 4.49 3.56
N THR A 18 0.93 5.43 2.61
CA THR A 18 1.52 5.24 1.28
C THR A 18 3.04 5.38 1.28
N ARG A 19 3.63 5.88 2.38
CA ARG A 19 5.05 6.22 2.51
C ARG A 19 5.55 7.25 1.48
N CYS A 20 4.65 7.89 0.74
CA CYS A 20 4.98 8.90 -0.24
C CYS A 20 5.51 10.16 0.46
N VAL A 21 6.55 10.78 -0.11
CA VAL A 21 7.12 12.02 0.43
C VAL A 21 6.65 13.20 -0.40
N SER A 22 6.01 14.16 0.25
CA SER A 22 5.53 15.40 -0.36
C SER A 22 6.19 16.62 0.31
N THR A 23 6.33 17.70 -0.45
CA THR A 23 6.79 18.98 0.10
C THR A 23 5.60 19.89 0.32
N VAL A 24 5.43 20.39 1.54
CA VAL A 24 4.32 21.27 1.94
C VAL A 24 4.85 22.50 2.64
N HIS A 25 4.13 23.62 2.51
CA HIS A 25 4.43 24.85 3.25
C HIS A 25 3.96 24.73 4.70
N ALA A 26 4.66 25.39 5.63
CA ALA A 26 4.35 25.36 7.07
C ALA A 26 2.90 25.74 7.38
N ASP A 27 2.31 26.67 6.63
CA ASP A 27 0.92 27.13 6.85
C ASP A 27 -0.13 26.03 6.62
N ARG A 28 0.24 24.94 5.93
CA ARG A 28 -0.64 23.77 5.74
C ARG A 28 -0.46 22.72 6.84
N LEU A 29 0.54 22.89 7.71
CA LEU A 29 0.79 21.98 8.82
C LEU A 29 -0.02 22.44 10.03
N VAL A 30 -0.83 21.53 10.55
CA VAL A 30 -1.54 21.74 11.82
C VAL A 30 -0.77 20.98 12.90
N ARG A 31 -0.53 21.64 14.03
CA ARG A 31 0.09 20.97 15.18
C ARG A 31 -0.86 19.89 15.69
N PHE A 32 -0.35 18.67 15.77
CA PHE A 32 -1.08 17.52 16.29
C PHE A 32 -0.28 16.97 17.46
N GLU A 33 -0.86 17.05 18.67
CA GLU A 33 -0.29 16.48 19.88
C GLU A 33 -1.05 15.21 20.20
N THR A 34 -0.31 14.11 20.39
CA THR A 34 -0.87 12.78 20.59
C THR A 34 0.09 11.95 21.44
N ASP A 35 -0.47 11.14 22.32
CA ASP A 35 0.28 10.14 23.10
C ASP A 35 0.28 8.76 22.42
N LEU A 36 -0.28 8.68 21.21
CA LEU A 36 -0.39 7.44 20.43
C LEU A 36 0.97 7.03 19.86
N SER A 37 1.22 5.72 19.82
CA SER A 37 2.40 5.18 19.15
C SER A 37 2.32 5.35 17.63
N ASP A 38 3.48 5.31 16.96
CA ASP A 38 3.59 5.37 15.49
C ASP A 38 2.68 4.34 14.81
N THR A 39 2.56 3.13 15.38
CA THR A 39 1.71 2.06 14.85
C THR A 39 0.22 2.40 14.94
N GLU A 40 -0.21 3.09 16.00
CA GLU A 40 -1.60 3.53 16.16
C GLU A 40 -1.93 4.69 15.22
N LEU A 41 -0.98 5.60 15.00
CA LEU A 41 -1.12 6.69 14.04
C LEU A 41 -1.20 6.19 12.61
N GLU A 42 -0.38 5.19 12.25
CA GLU A 42 -0.48 4.52 10.95
C GLU A 42 -1.87 3.90 10.75
N ARG A 43 -2.45 3.24 11.77
CA ARG A 43 -3.81 2.68 11.70
C ARG A 43 -4.89 3.74 11.50
N ILE A 44 -4.82 4.85 12.25
CA ILE A 44 -5.80 5.94 12.15
C ILE A 44 -5.68 6.63 10.78
N ALA A 45 -4.47 6.93 10.33
CA ALA A 45 -4.24 7.52 9.02
C ALA A 45 -4.77 6.63 7.89
N ALA A 46 -4.54 5.31 8.00
CA ALA A 46 -5.03 4.33 7.04
C ALA A 46 -6.57 4.32 7.02
N PHE A 47 -7.22 4.29 8.19
CA PHE A 47 -8.68 4.38 8.30
C PHE A 47 -9.26 5.69 7.71
N GLU A 48 -8.71 6.85 8.05
CA GLU A 48 -9.15 8.17 7.54
C GLU A 48 -8.96 8.29 6.01
N GLN A 49 -7.94 7.66 5.46
CA GLN A 49 -7.70 7.62 4.01
C GLN A 49 -8.52 6.53 3.29
N GLY A 50 -9.32 5.75 4.03
CA GLY A 50 -10.08 4.61 3.49
C GLY A 50 -9.20 3.44 3.04
N GLU A 51 -7.95 3.40 3.52
CA GLU A 51 -6.98 2.33 3.28
C GLU A 51 -6.94 1.42 4.52
N GLN A 52 -7.60 0.27 4.45
CA GLN A 52 -7.55 -0.71 5.55
C GLN A 52 -6.18 -1.43 5.53
N PRO A 53 -5.41 -1.47 6.64
CA PRO A 53 -4.13 -2.16 6.66
C PRO A 53 -4.28 -3.67 6.44
N VAL A 54 -3.41 -4.23 5.61
CA VAL A 54 -3.36 -5.67 5.32
C VAL A 54 -2.60 -6.39 6.43
N LYS A 55 -3.25 -7.38 7.04
CA LYS A 55 -2.61 -8.28 7.99
C LYS A 55 -1.86 -9.40 7.27
N GLU A 56 -2.53 -10.10 6.36
CA GLU A 56 -1.97 -11.21 5.60
C GLU A 56 -2.74 -11.46 4.30
N ILE A 57 -2.08 -12.09 3.33
CA ILE A 57 -2.75 -12.66 2.16
C ILE A 57 -3.06 -14.12 2.48
N VAL A 58 -4.33 -14.46 2.49
CA VAL A 58 -4.80 -15.82 2.85
C VAL A 58 -5.01 -16.69 1.62
N GLY A 59 -5.00 -16.09 0.43
CA GLY A 59 -5.15 -16.83 -0.82
C GLY A 59 -5.24 -15.92 -2.03
N HIS A 60 -5.43 -16.54 -3.18
CA HIS A 60 -5.63 -15.82 -4.44
C HIS A 60 -6.56 -16.61 -5.36
N LYS A 61 -7.14 -15.93 -6.34
CA LYS A 61 -7.88 -16.57 -7.42
C LYS A 61 -7.64 -15.86 -8.74
N LYS A 62 -7.74 -16.62 -9.82
CA LYS A 62 -7.70 -16.09 -11.18
C LYS A 62 -9.13 -15.91 -11.70
N LYS A 63 -9.46 -14.70 -12.13
CA LYS A 63 -10.74 -14.43 -12.81
C LYS A 63 -10.75 -15.03 -14.22
N LYS A 64 -11.96 -15.19 -14.78
CA LYS A 64 -12.18 -15.65 -16.16
C LYS A 64 -11.48 -14.78 -17.21
N ASN A 65 -11.36 -13.48 -16.96
CA ASN A 65 -10.64 -12.52 -17.81
C ASN A 65 -9.10 -12.62 -17.67
N GLY A 66 -8.60 -13.54 -16.84
CA GLY A 66 -7.18 -13.74 -16.57
C GLY A 66 -6.56 -12.77 -15.56
N SER A 67 -7.33 -11.87 -14.94
CA SER A 67 -6.85 -11.01 -13.85
C SER A 67 -6.71 -11.80 -12.55
N LEU A 68 -5.79 -11.37 -11.68
CA LEU A 68 -5.55 -11.99 -10.39
C LEU A 68 -6.21 -11.17 -9.28
N GLU A 69 -6.89 -11.85 -8.35
CA GLU A 69 -7.37 -11.26 -7.10
C GLU A 69 -6.71 -11.94 -5.92
N LEU A 70 -6.36 -11.14 -4.91
CA LEU A 70 -5.85 -11.58 -3.62
C LEU A 70 -6.98 -11.60 -2.61
N LEU A 71 -7.09 -12.65 -1.81
CA LEU A 71 -7.94 -12.65 -0.63
C LEU A 71 -7.13 -12.09 0.53
N ILE A 72 -7.58 -10.96 1.06
CA ILE A 72 -6.88 -10.20 2.09
C ILE A 72 -7.57 -10.42 3.42
N ARG A 73 -6.77 -10.75 4.43
CA ARG A 73 -7.16 -10.56 5.82
C ARG A 73 -6.73 -9.18 6.28
N TRP A 74 -7.68 -8.45 6.82
CA TRP A 74 -7.47 -7.09 7.29
C TRP A 74 -7.03 -7.09 8.76
N GLU A 75 -6.15 -6.15 9.10
CA GLU A 75 -5.70 -5.98 10.47
C GLU A 75 -6.87 -5.51 11.35
N GLY A 76 -7.10 -6.20 12.47
CA GLY A 76 -8.19 -5.90 13.39
C GLY A 76 -9.58 -6.42 12.99
N LEU A 77 -9.73 -7.08 11.83
CA LEU A 77 -11.00 -7.69 11.42
C LEU A 77 -10.97 -9.23 11.53
N THR A 78 -12.15 -9.82 11.55
CA THR A 78 -12.34 -11.27 11.57
C THR A 78 -12.20 -11.88 10.18
N PRO A 79 -11.88 -13.19 10.07
CA PRO A 79 -11.81 -13.89 8.79
C PRO A 79 -13.07 -13.79 7.92
N ASP A 80 -14.24 -13.61 8.55
CA ASP A 80 -15.51 -13.41 7.85
C ASP A 80 -15.55 -12.11 7.02
N GLU A 81 -14.64 -11.17 7.29
CA GLU A 81 -14.50 -9.90 6.55
C GLU A 81 -13.35 -9.93 5.53
N ASP A 82 -12.74 -11.11 5.33
CA ASP A 82 -11.72 -11.29 4.31
C ASP A 82 -12.29 -10.94 2.93
N SER A 83 -11.58 -10.09 2.19
CA SER A 83 -12.10 -9.52 0.94
C SER A 83 -11.18 -9.76 -0.23
N TYR A 84 -11.76 -10.05 -1.40
CA TYR A 84 -11.00 -10.18 -2.64
C TYR A 84 -10.68 -8.81 -3.22
N VAL A 85 -9.39 -8.51 -3.34
CA VAL A 85 -8.91 -7.27 -3.94
C VAL A 85 -8.15 -7.54 -5.25
N PRO A 86 -8.22 -6.63 -6.22
CA PRO A 86 -7.41 -6.72 -7.43
C PRO A 86 -5.91 -6.68 -7.13
N TYR A 87 -5.14 -7.62 -7.69
CA TYR A 87 -3.69 -7.67 -7.53
C TYR A 87 -3.00 -6.35 -7.90
N ASN A 88 -3.46 -5.69 -8.96
CA ASN A 88 -2.87 -4.44 -9.46
C ASN A 88 -2.94 -3.26 -8.48
N ARG A 89 -3.85 -3.28 -7.50
CA ARG A 89 -4.00 -2.20 -6.52
C ARG A 89 -2.96 -2.29 -5.40
N TYR A 90 -2.41 -3.48 -5.15
CA TYR A 90 -1.61 -3.75 -3.96
C TYR A 90 -0.23 -4.41 -4.24
N TYR A 91 0.09 -4.71 -5.50
CA TYR A 91 1.28 -5.52 -5.84
C TYR A 91 2.65 -4.89 -5.53
N ASP A 92 2.75 -3.56 -5.44
CA ASP A 92 4.02 -2.86 -5.18
C ASP A 92 4.20 -2.46 -3.70
N GLN A 93 3.19 -2.68 -2.84
CA GLN A 93 3.16 -2.08 -1.49
C GLN A 93 2.96 -3.09 -0.35
N LEU A 94 2.72 -4.37 -0.66
CA LEU A 94 2.45 -5.38 0.37
C LEU A 94 3.69 -6.18 0.71
N ALA A 95 4.31 -5.89 1.86
CA ALA A 95 5.25 -6.82 2.51
C ALA A 95 4.61 -8.22 2.71
N ALA A 96 3.30 -8.24 2.98
CA ALA A 96 2.51 -9.48 3.09
C ALA A 96 2.51 -10.33 1.81
N LEU A 97 2.79 -9.75 0.63
CA LEU A 97 2.92 -10.51 -0.62
C LEU A 97 4.24 -11.27 -0.68
N ASP A 98 5.32 -10.67 -0.20
CA ASP A 98 6.63 -11.34 -0.14
C ASP A 98 6.54 -12.53 0.82
N ASP A 99 5.94 -12.36 2.00
CA ASP A 99 5.73 -13.45 2.96
C ASP A 99 4.85 -14.58 2.38
N TYR A 100 3.79 -14.23 1.66
CA TYR A 100 2.91 -15.19 1.00
C TYR A 100 3.62 -15.99 -0.10
N LEU A 101 4.48 -15.34 -0.90
CA LEU A 101 5.24 -16.04 -1.96
C LEU A 101 6.39 -16.89 -1.41
N VAL A 102 6.97 -16.51 -0.27
CA VAL A 102 7.93 -17.36 0.45
C VAL A 102 7.25 -18.63 0.96
N ALA A 103 6.02 -18.52 1.48
CA ALA A 103 5.24 -19.66 1.93
C ALA A 103 4.70 -20.53 0.78
N HIS A 104 4.44 -19.92 -0.38
CA HIS A 104 3.84 -20.55 -1.56
C HIS A 104 4.64 -20.31 -2.85
N PRO A 105 5.86 -20.88 -2.98
CA PRO A 105 6.71 -20.69 -4.14
C PRO A 105 6.07 -21.20 -5.45
N GLU A 106 5.14 -22.15 -5.38
CA GLU A 106 4.38 -22.66 -6.53
C GLU A 106 3.55 -21.58 -7.24
N HIS A 107 3.26 -20.47 -6.57
CA HIS A 107 2.48 -19.36 -7.11
C HIS A 107 3.35 -18.28 -7.76
N GLU A 108 4.65 -18.25 -7.51
CA GLU A 108 5.57 -17.21 -7.98
C GLU A 108 5.46 -16.97 -9.50
N ALA A 109 5.39 -18.03 -10.30
CA ALA A 109 5.26 -17.93 -11.74
C ALA A 109 3.97 -17.22 -12.20
N ALA A 110 2.85 -17.43 -11.50
CA ALA A 110 1.57 -16.79 -11.80
C ALA A 110 1.62 -15.28 -11.48
N PHE A 111 2.23 -14.92 -10.36
CA PHE A 111 2.40 -13.54 -9.93
C PHE A 111 3.42 -12.78 -10.79
N ALA A 112 4.52 -13.43 -11.20
CA ALA A 112 5.48 -12.88 -12.15
C ALA A 112 4.84 -12.58 -13.52
N ALA A 113 4.00 -13.51 -14.02
CA ALA A 113 3.26 -13.31 -15.26
C ALA A 113 2.25 -12.15 -15.15
N ALA A 114 1.57 -12.01 -14.01
CA ALA A 114 0.66 -10.89 -13.74
C ALA A 114 1.41 -9.54 -13.70
N LYS A 115 2.57 -9.49 -13.03
CA LYS A 115 3.43 -8.29 -12.95
C LYS A 115 3.92 -7.84 -14.33
N LYS A 116 4.33 -8.79 -15.20
CA LYS A 116 4.76 -8.49 -16.58
C LYS A 116 3.64 -7.87 -17.41
N LYS A 117 2.41 -8.41 -17.33
CA LYS A 117 1.25 -7.89 -18.05
C LYS A 117 0.90 -6.46 -17.64
N PHE A 118 0.94 -6.17 -16.34
CA PHE A 118 0.63 -4.83 -15.84
C PHE A 118 1.63 -3.78 -16.34
N ARG A 119 2.95 -4.05 -16.23
CA ARG A 119 3.99 -3.12 -16.71
C ARG A 119 3.93 -2.86 -18.23
N SER A 120 3.48 -3.84 -19.02
CA SER A 120 3.27 -3.64 -20.46
C SER A 120 2.02 -2.82 -20.81
N SER A 121 1.03 -2.77 -19.92
CA SER A 121 -0.23 -2.05 -20.15
C SER A 121 -0.15 -0.55 -19.83
N GLY A 122 0.85 -0.11 -19.07
CA GLY A 122 1.08 1.31 -18.73
C GLY A 122 1.88 2.11 -19.76
N ARG A 123 2.20 1.53 -20.93
CA ARG A 123 2.76 2.25 -22.09
C ARG A 123 1.67 2.47 -23.13
N ARG A 124 0.77 3.42 -22.91
CA ARG A 124 0.01 4.09 -23.98
C ARG A 124 -0.20 5.54 -23.62
#